data_AF-A0A0V0GF44-F1
#
_entry.id   AF-A0A0V0GF44-F1
#
_cell.length_a   1.000
_cell.length_b   1.000
_cell.length_c   1.000
_cell.angle_alpha   90.00
_cell.angle_beta   90.00
_cell.angle_gamma   90.00
#
_symmetry.space_group_name_H-M   'P 1'
#
loop_
_entity.id
_entity.type
_entity.pdbx_description
1 polymer ?
#
loop_
_entity_poly.entity_id
_entity_poly.type
_entity_poly.pdbx_seq_one_letter_code
_entity_poly.pdbx_strand_id
1 'polypeptide(L)' 'MIAAYTHHGFGRDAINLFKEMLQLGFKPNDVTYVGLLAACSHSGLVEEGLKYFDELCRDDSIKLREDH' A
#
# COMPACT_ATOMS: atom_id res chain seq x y z
N MET A 1 0.50 -6.32 9.43
CA MET A 1 1.38 -7.31 8.77
C MET A 1 0.90 -7.49 7.33
N ILE A 2 1.35 -6.62 6.41
CA ILE A 2 1.01 -6.69 4.98
C ILE A 2 2.01 -7.61 4.22
N ALA A 3 3.21 -7.80 4.79
CA ALA A 3 4.28 -8.60 4.18
C ALA A 3 3.92 -10.08 3.90
N ALA A 4 3.00 -10.67 4.67
CA ALA A 4 2.61 -12.08 4.51
C ALA A 4 1.77 -12.37 3.25
N TYR A 5 1.21 -11.34 2.61
CA TYR A 5 0.35 -11.48 1.42
C TYR A 5 1.13 -11.47 0.09
N THR A 6 2.46 -11.50 0.13
CA THR A 6 3.28 -11.29 -1.08
C THR A 6 3.42 -12.52 -1.99
N HIS A 7 2.97 -13.72 -1.58
CA HIS A 7 3.30 -14.96 -2.31
C HIS A 7 2.21 -15.60 -3.19
N HIS A 8 0.97 -15.10 -3.27
CA HIS A 8 -0.09 -15.75 -4.07
C HIS A 8 -1.08 -14.81 -4.82
N GLY A 9 -0.63 -13.68 -5.36
CA GLY A 9 -1.55 -12.81 -6.13
C GLY A 9 -2.60 -12.10 -5.27
N PHE A 10 -2.33 -11.96 -3.96
CA PHE A 10 -3.17 -11.27 -2.99
C PHE A 10 -3.12 -9.74 -3.11
N GLY A 11 -2.70 -9.16 -4.23
CA GLY A 11 -2.72 -7.72 -4.43
C GLY A 11 -4.12 -7.12 -4.21
N ARG A 12 -5.18 -7.84 -4.62
CA ARG A 12 -6.56 -7.44 -4.32
C ARG A 12 -6.87 -7.47 -2.82
N ASP A 13 -6.38 -8.46 -2.09
CA ASP A 13 -6.59 -8.55 -0.63
C ASP A 13 -5.78 -7.52 0.14
N ALA A 14 -4.55 -7.20 -0.31
CA ALA A 14 -3.78 -6.09 0.23
C ALA A 14 -4.51 -4.75 0.05
N ILE A 15 -5.12 -4.54 -1.11
CA ILE A 15 -5.97 -3.37 -1.39
C ILE A 15 -7.21 -3.37 -0.50
N ASN A 16 -7.87 -4.52 -0.32
CA ASN A 16 -9.06 -4.62 0.55
C ASN A 16 -8.73 -4.31 2.00
N LEU A 17 -7.61 -4.86 2.51
CA LEU A 17 -7.13 -4.60 3.87
C LEU A 17 -6.73 -3.13 4.05
N PHE A 18 -6.12 -2.51 3.03
CA PHE A 18 -5.81 -1.09 3.05
C PHE A 18 -7.08 -0.23 3.11
N LYS A 19 -8.11 -0.57 2.31
CA LYS A 19 -9.41 0.12 2.36
C LYS A 19 -10.11 -0.05 3.71
N GLU A 20 -10.07 -1.24 4.29
CA GLU A 20 -10.64 -1.51 5.61
C GLU A 20 -9.92 -0.68 6.69
N MET A 21 -8.60 -0.60 6.64
CA MET A 21 -7.80 0.25 7.52
C MET A 21 -8.26 1.72 7.45
N LEU A 22 -8.46 2.25 6.25
CA LEU A 22 -8.98 3.60 6.04
C LEU A 22 -10.41 3.78 6.58
N GLN A 23 -11.31 2.82 6.34
CA GLN A 23 -12.69 2.85 6.83
C GLN A 23 -12.77 2.85 8.35
N LEU A 24 -11.85 2.16 9.02
CA LEU A 24 -11.72 2.13 10.47
C LEU A 24 -11.04 3.40 11.03
N GLY A 25 -10.65 4.35 10.18
CA GLY A 25 -10.03 5.62 10.57
C GLY A 25 -8.55 5.51 10.93
N PHE A 26 -7.90 4.38 10.62
CA PHE A 26 -6.46 4.24 10.82
C PHE A 26 -5.71 4.96 9.70
N LYS A 27 -4.68 5.73 10.06
CA LYS A 27 -3.83 6.43 9.09
C LYS A 27 -2.74 5.50 8.56
N PRO A 28 -2.65 5.28 7.24
CA PRO A 28 -1.54 4.55 6.64
C PRO A 28 -0.22 5.27 6.89
N ASN A 29 0.87 4.51 7.01
CA ASN A 29 2.23 5.04 7.08
C ASN A 29 3.03 4.60 5.84
N ASP A 30 4.28 5.07 5.78
CA ASP A 30 5.28 4.71 4.76
C ASP A 30 5.38 3.19 4.55
N VAL A 31 5.49 2.41 5.63
CA VAL A 31 5.58 0.94 5.56
C VAL A 31 4.32 0.31 4.97
N THR A 32 3.13 0.83 5.30
CA THR A 32 1.86 0.36 4.74
C THR A 32 1.81 0.58 3.23
N TYR A 33 2.22 1.75 2.76
CA TYR A 33 2.25 2.05 1.33
C TYR A 33 3.28 1.21 0.58
N VAL A 34 4.49 1.04 1.13
CA VAL A 34 5.51 0.16 0.53
C VAL A 34 4.98 -1.28 0.39
N GLY A 35 4.32 -1.80 1.43
CA GLY A 35 3.69 -3.12 1.38
C GLY A 35 2.58 -3.24 0.33
N LEU A 36 1.73 -2.22 0.22
CA LEU A 36 0.65 -2.16 -0.77
C LEU A 36 1.20 -2.12 -2.21
N LEU A 37 2.19 -1.27 -2.46
CA LEU A 37 2.83 -1.12 -3.78
C LEU A 37 3.58 -2.40 -4.19
N ALA A 38 4.27 -3.05 -3.26
CA ALA A 38 4.91 -4.33 -3.49
C ALA A 38 3.89 -5.43 -3.85
N ALA A 39 2.75 -5.49 -3.15
CA ALA A 39 1.68 -6.43 -3.45
C ALA A 39 1.03 -6.16 -4.82
N CYS A 40 0.83 -4.89 -5.19
CA CYS A 40 0.35 -4.49 -6.51
C CYS A 40 1.35 -4.88 -7.62
N SER A 41 2.64 -4.63 -7.40
CA SER A 41 3.71 -5.01 -8.34
C SER A 41 3.77 -6.51 -8.58
N HIS A 42 3.71 -7.32 -7.50
CA HIS A 42 3.75 -8.78 -7.61
C HIS A 42 2.49 -9.39 -8.25
N SER A 43 1.35 -8.69 -8.13
CA SER A 43 0.05 -9.17 -8.63
C SER A 43 -0.31 -8.60 -10.01
N GLY A 44 0.56 -7.80 -10.63
CA GLY A 44 0.29 -7.14 -11.92
C GLY A 44 -0.77 -6.03 -11.85
N LEU A 45 -1.10 -5.52 -10.66
CA LEU A 45 -2.10 -4.48 -10.43
C LEU A 45 -1.48 -3.09 -10.59
N VAL A 46 -0.95 -2.82 -11.78
CA VAL A 46 -0.15 -1.62 -12.05
C VAL A 46 -1.01 -0.35 -11.91
N GLU A 47 -2.25 -0.37 -12.41
CA GLU A 47 -3.16 0.78 -12.34
C GLU A 47 -3.51 1.13 -10.89
N GLU A 48 -3.88 0.14 -10.07
CA GLU A 48 -4.14 0.37 -8.65
C GLU A 48 -2.88 0.79 -7.90
N GLY A 49 -1.72 0.18 -8.19
CA GLY A 49 -0.44 0.57 -7.61
C GLY A 49 -0.11 2.05 -7.89
N LEU A 50 -0.27 2.49 -9.14
CA LEU A 50 -0.04 3.89 -9.53
C LEU A 50 -1.00 4.85 -8.85
N LYS A 51 -2.28 4.48 -8.73
CA LYS A 51 -3.27 5.30 -8.02
C LYS A 51 -2.86 5.55 -6.56
N TYR A 52 -2.46 4.50 -5.84
CA TYR A 52 -2.05 4.63 -4.45
C TYR A 52 -0.69 5.33 -4.31
N PHE A 53 0.20 5.20 -5.31
CA PHE A 53 1.44 5.96 -5.33
C PHE A 53 1.19 7.47 -5.51
N ASP A 54 0.30 7.87 -6.42
CA ASP A 54 -0.08 9.28 -6.59
C ASP A 54 -0.75 9.84 -5.33
N GLU A 55 -1.58 9.04 -4.64
CA GLU A 55 -2.16 9.41 -3.34
C GLU A 55 -1.08 9.64 -2.27
N LEU A 56 -0.09 8.74 -2.17
CA LEU A 56 1.06 8.91 -1.28
C LEU A 56 1.86 10.17 -1.61
N CYS A 57 2.14 10.44 -2.88
CA CYS A 57 2.88 11.62 -3.31
C CYS A 57 2.15 12.94 -3.05
N ARG A 58 0.82 12.91 -2.94
CA ARG A 58 0.01 14.09 -2.59
C ARG A 58 -0.16 14.27 -1.08
N ASP A 59 0.09 13.24 -0.28
CA ASP A 59 -0.01 13.32 1.17
C ASP A 59 1.35 13.67 1.80
N ASP A 60 1.61 14.97 1.91
CA ASP A 60 2.78 15.55 2.60
C ASP A 60 2.86 15.16 4.08
N SER A 61 1.81 14.57 4.65
CA SER A 61 1.81 14.11 6.04
C SER A 61 2.56 12.80 6.25
N ILE A 62 2.83 12.06 5.17
CA ILE A 62 3.52 10.77 5.25
C ILE A 62 5.01 11.04 5.10
N LYS A 63 5.72 11.00 6.24
CA LYS A 63 7.19 10.98 6.21
C LYS A 63 7.63 9.63 5.66
N LEU A 64 7.98 9.60 4.38
CA LEU A 64 8.82 8.54 3.81
C LEU A 64 10.10 8.49 4.65
N ARG A 65 10.33 7.41 5.39
CA ARG A 65 11.67 7.18 5.94
C ARG A 65 12.60 6.93 4.77
N GLU A 66 13.56 7.83 4.59
CA GLU A 66 14.74 7.53 3.80
C GLU A 66 15.59 6.58 4.63
N ASP A 67 15.44 5.29 4.37
CA ASP A 67 16.29 4.26 4.96
C ASP A 67 17.69 4.40 4.31
N HIS A 68 18.65 4.92 5.08
CA HIS A 68 20.08 4.97 4.72
C HIS A 68 20.77 3.61 4.91
#